data_AF-A0A7Y4MPK5-F1
#
_entry.id   AF-A0A7Y4MPK5-F1
#
_cell.length_a   1.000
_cell.length_b   1.000
_cell.length_c   1.000
_cell.angle_alpha   90.00
_cell.angle_beta   90.00
_cell.angle_gamma   90.00
#
_symmetry.space_group_name_H-M   'P 1'
#
loop_
_entity.id
_entity.type
_entity.pdbx_description
1 polymer ?
#
loop_
_entity_poly.entity_id
_entity_poly.type
_entity_poly.pdbx_seq_one_letter_code
_entity_poly.pdbx_strand_id
1 'polypeptide(L)'
;MFSSPMPPPWPGPAGVLQVMKDSGAMTEWMPKPNPAVDLRTLALSPEEGFVLSRLDGATPARNLPALTGLPPERLRTILSRLVTQGALLPTPAASPAAPVAAPPAAFEPQRRTSPAAPEPEADLPVLDLTPLDAEPGADLPALDATPLEAATTPDTAPDAEDEPEAALGNYRQLFELRLHPLPEDQRIAHAHAAEDPILSALCFDPVPAVIKAVLENARAGLPHARLVARYHRNPVGLEALCARAAFAADTGVRRWLVRNPQLPASLFRRLWSARRLMELHKVGNDRDVPESTRRAAREVLRQRFASGPAEEKVELILNTEGRALAALIGLPVDGKTASLLCGRTYRSPMLIQNIARWSAAPPALIAHLLKQEAVRRQPQLRILLARHPNAPADAKRGGA
;
A
#
# COMPACT_ATOMS: atom_id res chain seq x y z
N MET A 1 31.74 -61.45 16.25
CA MET A 1 32.15 -60.93 14.93
C MET A 1 30.96 -60.18 14.33
N PHE A 2 30.91 -58.86 14.52
CA PHE A 2 30.00 -57.98 13.78
C PHE A 2 30.77 -56.69 13.53
N SER A 3 31.27 -56.53 12.31
CA SER A 3 31.88 -55.29 11.81
C SER A 3 30.76 -54.27 11.57
N SER A 4 30.78 -53.18 12.31
CA SER A 4 30.03 -51.97 11.93
C SER A 4 30.79 -51.23 10.82
N PRO A 5 30.11 -50.76 9.75
CA PRO A 5 30.76 -50.03 8.67
C PRO A 5 31.13 -48.61 9.12
N MET A 6 32.36 -48.20 8.80
CA MET A 6 32.81 -46.81 8.93
C MET A 6 31.98 -45.89 8.01
N PRO A 7 31.56 -44.71 8.47
CA PRO A 7 30.97 -43.70 7.59
C PRO A 7 32.03 -43.15 6.60
N PRO A 8 31.63 -42.75 5.39
CA PRO A 8 32.57 -42.19 4.41
C PRO A 8 33.17 -40.86 4.92
N PRO A 9 34.44 -40.57 4.62
CA PRO A 9 35.05 -39.29 4.98
C PRO A 9 34.38 -38.15 4.23
N TRP A 10 34.06 -37.09 4.96
CA TRP A 10 33.58 -35.83 4.43
C TRP A 10 34.59 -35.27 3.42
N PRO A 11 34.15 -34.71 2.28
CA PRO A 11 35.08 -34.12 1.32
C PRO A 11 35.79 -32.93 2.00
N GLY A 12 37.13 -32.97 1.96
CA GLY A 12 37.96 -31.90 2.51
C GLY A 12 37.72 -30.53 1.86
N PRO A 13 38.30 -29.46 2.45
CA PRO A 13 38.02 -28.06 2.10
C PRO A 13 38.30 -27.67 0.64
N ALA A 14 38.97 -28.52 -0.14
CA ALA A 14 39.22 -28.30 -1.56
C ALA A 14 37.97 -28.47 -2.44
N GLY A 15 36.99 -29.28 -2.04
CA GLY A 15 35.78 -29.54 -2.84
C GLY A 15 34.77 -28.39 -2.88
N VAL A 16 34.78 -27.52 -1.85
CA VAL A 16 33.82 -26.41 -1.70
C VAL A 16 34.20 -25.22 -2.60
N LEU A 17 35.48 -25.02 -2.88
CA LEU A 17 35.97 -23.91 -3.69
C LEU A 17 35.78 -24.13 -5.20
N GLN A 18 35.73 -25.38 -5.67
CA GLN A 18 35.63 -25.68 -7.11
C GLN A 18 34.24 -25.33 -7.69
N VAL A 19 33.19 -25.31 -6.87
CA VAL A 19 31.78 -25.11 -7.31
C VAL A 19 31.39 -23.63 -7.43
N MET A 20 32.18 -22.70 -6.87
CA MET A 20 31.86 -21.26 -6.90
C MET A 20 32.31 -20.52 -8.18
N LYS A 21 32.96 -21.22 -9.13
CA LYS A 21 33.48 -20.61 -10.37
C LYS A 21 32.43 -20.52 -11.49
N ASP A 22 31.27 -21.13 -11.32
CA ASP A 22 30.16 -21.06 -12.27
C ASP A 22 29.27 -19.85 -11.97
N SER A 23 29.55 -18.73 -12.64
CA SER A 23 28.82 -17.45 -12.51
C SER A 23 27.30 -17.57 -12.70
N GLY A 24 26.81 -18.63 -13.35
CA GLY A 24 25.37 -18.91 -13.53
C GLY A 24 24.68 -19.41 -12.26
N ALA A 25 25.29 -20.35 -11.52
CA ALA A 25 24.66 -21.01 -10.37
C ALA A 25 24.44 -20.06 -9.18
N MET A 26 25.31 -19.07 -9.01
CA MET A 26 25.18 -18.02 -7.99
C MET A 26 23.99 -17.07 -8.23
N THR A 27 23.46 -16.98 -9.45
CA THR A 27 22.42 -15.99 -9.80
C THR A 27 21.03 -16.44 -9.33
N GLU A 28 20.81 -17.76 -9.20
CA GLU A 28 19.54 -18.36 -8.75
C GLU A 28 19.60 -18.93 -7.33
N TRP A 29 20.78 -19.04 -6.73
CA TRP A 29 20.94 -19.56 -5.37
C TRP A 29 20.23 -18.68 -4.33
N MET A 30 19.46 -19.33 -3.44
CA MET A 30 18.73 -18.70 -2.33
C MET A 30 19.49 -18.99 -1.03
N PRO A 31 20.35 -18.07 -0.54
CA PRO A 31 21.15 -18.31 0.66
C PRO A 31 20.25 -18.40 1.90
N LYS A 32 20.33 -19.53 2.60
CA LYS A 32 19.56 -19.82 3.83
C LYS A 32 20.49 -19.86 5.05
N PRO A 33 20.17 -19.12 6.13
CA PRO A 33 20.87 -19.24 7.41
C PRO A 33 20.85 -20.68 7.93
N ASN A 34 21.98 -21.15 8.45
CA ASN A 34 22.07 -22.46 9.06
C ASN A 34 21.56 -22.41 10.51
N PRO A 35 20.43 -23.04 10.86
CA PRO A 35 19.88 -22.99 12.21
C PRO A 35 20.71 -23.78 13.23
N ALA A 36 21.62 -24.65 12.77
CA ALA A 36 22.46 -25.48 13.64
C ALA A 36 23.69 -24.74 14.21
N VAL A 37 23.97 -23.51 13.76
CA VAL A 37 25.15 -22.74 14.17
C VAL A 37 24.73 -21.53 15.00
N ASP A 38 25.30 -21.37 16.19
CA ASP A 38 25.09 -20.18 17.01
C ASP A 38 25.86 -18.98 16.43
N LEU A 39 25.12 -18.08 15.78
CA LEU A 39 25.64 -16.88 15.10
C LEU A 39 26.40 -15.94 16.04
N ARG A 40 26.17 -16.00 17.36
CA ARG A 40 26.87 -15.15 18.34
C ARG A 40 28.30 -15.59 18.61
N THR A 41 28.64 -16.83 18.27
CA THR A 41 29.98 -17.39 18.47
C THR A 41 30.91 -17.17 17.28
N LEU A 42 30.37 -16.73 16.14
CA LEU A 42 31.13 -16.47 14.92
C LEU A 42 31.78 -15.08 14.95
N ALA A 43 33.05 -15.01 14.53
CA ALA A 43 33.78 -13.76 14.35
C ALA A 43 33.33 -13.05 13.06
N LEU A 44 32.13 -12.46 13.10
CA LEU A 44 31.53 -11.73 11.99
C LEU A 44 32.00 -10.27 11.99
N SER A 45 32.40 -9.76 10.82
CA SER A 45 32.54 -8.32 10.61
C SER A 45 31.16 -7.61 10.63
N PRO A 46 31.12 -6.29 10.86
CA PRO A 46 29.87 -5.53 10.80
C PRO A 46 29.11 -5.68 9.47
N GLU A 47 29.85 -5.79 8.36
CA GLU A 47 29.28 -6.01 7.02
C GLU A 47 28.66 -7.41 6.89
N GLU A 48 29.35 -8.44 7.37
CA GLU A 48 28.86 -9.83 7.36
C GLU A 48 27.60 -9.99 8.23
N GLY A 49 27.60 -9.41 9.43
CA GLY A 49 26.43 -9.40 10.32
C GLY A 49 25.24 -8.64 9.71
N PHE A 50 25.50 -7.51 9.05
CA PHE A 50 24.47 -6.76 8.34
C PHE A 50 23.86 -7.56 7.19
N VAL A 51 24.67 -8.18 6.33
CA VAL A 51 24.17 -9.04 5.24
C VAL A 51 23.36 -10.19 5.81
N LEU A 52 23.85 -10.86 6.85
CA LEU A 52 23.18 -12.00 7.47
C LEU A 52 21.82 -11.61 8.09
N SER A 53 21.70 -10.43 8.68
CA SER A 53 20.43 -9.89 9.20
C SER A 53 19.35 -9.66 8.13
N ARG A 54 19.75 -9.61 6.85
CA ARG A 54 18.87 -9.39 5.70
C ARG A 54 18.54 -10.67 4.93
N LEU A 55 19.11 -11.81 5.31
CA LEU A 55 18.83 -13.09 4.68
C LEU A 55 17.59 -13.73 5.29
N ASP A 56 16.52 -13.82 4.51
CA ASP A 56 15.24 -14.45 4.86
C ASP A 56 15.13 -15.89 4.36
N GLY A 57 16.10 -16.36 3.57
CA GLY A 57 16.08 -17.68 2.92
C GLY A 57 15.13 -17.79 1.72
N ALA A 58 14.47 -16.70 1.35
CA ALA A 58 13.52 -16.61 0.23
C ALA A 58 14.00 -15.66 -0.88
N THR A 59 14.99 -14.82 -0.61
CA THR A 59 15.55 -13.89 -1.61
C THR A 59 16.70 -14.53 -2.40
N PRO A 60 16.66 -14.54 -3.74
CA PRO A 60 17.77 -15.04 -4.56
C PRO A 60 18.97 -14.09 -4.51
N ALA A 61 20.18 -14.63 -4.58
CA ALA A 61 21.42 -13.87 -4.41
C ALA A 61 21.57 -12.70 -5.40
N ARG A 62 21.00 -12.78 -6.60
CA ARG A 62 20.95 -11.68 -7.58
C ARG A 62 20.23 -10.41 -7.09
N ASN A 63 19.28 -10.54 -6.15
CA ASN A 63 18.47 -9.42 -5.65
C ASN A 63 19.06 -8.80 -4.38
N LEU A 64 20.05 -9.44 -3.76
CA LEU A 64 20.68 -8.97 -2.53
C LEU A 64 21.48 -7.66 -2.67
N PRO A 65 22.12 -7.31 -3.81
CA PRO A 65 22.74 -6.00 -3.99
C PRO A 65 21.73 -4.85 -3.82
N ALA A 66 20.50 -5.02 -4.31
CA ALA A 66 19.45 -4.01 -4.16
C ALA A 66 18.97 -3.86 -2.70
N LEU A 67 19.01 -4.93 -1.90
CA LEU A 67 18.60 -4.90 -0.49
C LEU A 67 19.69 -4.40 0.46
N THR A 68 20.96 -4.66 0.13
CA THR A 68 22.10 -4.36 1.01
C THR A 68 22.84 -3.07 0.61
N GLY A 69 22.67 -2.61 -0.64
CA GLY A 69 23.42 -1.48 -1.19
C GLY A 69 24.90 -1.78 -1.47
N LEU A 70 25.32 -3.05 -1.33
CA LEU A 70 26.70 -3.48 -1.55
C LEU A 70 26.93 -3.88 -3.01
N PRO A 71 28.14 -3.63 -3.57
CA PRO A 71 28.46 -4.07 -4.92
C PRO A 71 28.47 -5.61 -5.00
N PRO A 72 28.05 -6.19 -6.14
CA PRO A 72 27.84 -7.64 -6.27
C PRO A 72 29.11 -8.45 -5.98
N GLU A 73 30.29 -7.96 -6.37
CA GLU A 73 31.57 -8.64 -6.10
C GLU A 73 31.90 -8.69 -4.60
N ARG A 74 31.58 -7.62 -3.86
CA ARG A 74 31.78 -7.58 -2.41
C ARG A 74 30.81 -8.54 -1.71
N LEU A 75 29.56 -8.57 -2.16
CA LEU A 75 28.56 -9.46 -1.62
C LEU A 75 28.90 -10.94 -1.86
N ARG A 76 29.40 -11.30 -3.04
CA ARG A 76 29.89 -12.67 -3.34
C ARG A 76 31.01 -13.08 -2.38
N THR A 77 31.94 -12.17 -2.09
CA THR A 77 33.03 -12.41 -1.14
C THR A 77 32.47 -12.68 0.27
N ILE A 78 31.53 -11.85 0.72
CA ILE A 78 30.88 -11.99 2.03
C ILE A 78 30.11 -13.32 2.14
N LEU A 79 29.30 -13.66 1.13
CA LEU A 79 28.54 -14.91 1.11
C LEU A 79 29.45 -16.14 1.11
N SER A 80 30.56 -16.12 0.35
CA SER A 80 31.55 -17.20 0.36
C SER A 80 32.18 -17.41 1.74
N ARG A 81 32.51 -16.32 2.44
CA ARG A 81 33.04 -16.39 3.82
C ARG A 81 32.01 -16.92 4.80
N LEU A 82 30.75 -16.48 4.71
CA LEU A 82 29.65 -16.95 5.56
C LEU A 82 29.37 -18.45 5.36
N VAL A 83 29.45 -18.96 4.12
CA VAL A 83 29.36 -20.40 3.85
C VAL A 83 30.54 -21.15 4.46
N THR A 84 31.76 -20.62 4.30
CA THR A 84 32.98 -21.23 4.86
C THR A 84 32.96 -21.29 6.39
N GLN A 85 32.36 -20.28 7.03
CA GLN A 85 32.17 -20.22 8.48
C GLN A 85 30.97 -21.06 8.97
N GLY A 86 30.24 -21.72 8.06
CA GLY A 86 29.08 -22.56 8.39
C GLY A 86 27.79 -21.78 8.72
N ALA A 87 27.81 -20.45 8.60
CA ALA A 87 26.66 -19.58 8.88
C ALA A 87 25.53 -19.72 7.84
N LEU A 88 25.87 -20.15 6.62
CA LEU A 88 24.93 -20.40 5.53
C LEU A 88 25.00 -21.85 5.05
N LEU A 89 23.87 -22.40 4.64
CA LEU A 89 23.82 -23.71 3.99
C LEU A 89 24.47 -23.63 2.61
N PRO A 90 25.36 -24.58 2.23
CA PRO A 90 26.00 -24.57 0.92
C PRO A 90 24.97 -24.74 -0.20
N THR A 91 25.26 -24.14 -1.37
CA THR A 91 24.47 -24.34 -2.59
C THR A 91 24.32 -25.84 -2.82
N PRO A 92 23.10 -26.38 -3.00
CA PRO A 92 22.93 -27.78 -3.36
C PRO A 92 23.60 -27.98 -4.72
N ALA A 93 24.79 -28.58 -4.72
CA ALA A 93 25.40 -29.08 -5.92
C ALA A 93 24.42 -30.09 -6.55
N ALA A 94 24.19 -29.97 -7.86
CA ALA A 94 23.51 -30.97 -8.64
C ALA A 94 24.14 -32.34 -8.33
N SER A 95 23.46 -33.14 -7.51
CA SER A 95 23.86 -34.52 -7.24
C SER A 95 23.53 -35.34 -8.49
N PRO A 96 24.47 -36.16 -9.00
CA PRO A 96 24.29 -36.90 -10.24
C PRO A 96 23.19 -37.95 -10.09
N ALA A 97 22.42 -38.10 -11.18
CA ALA A 97 21.31 -39.02 -11.33
C ALA A 97 21.60 -40.44 -10.78
N ALA A 98 20.75 -40.91 -9.87
CA ALA A 98 20.57 -42.33 -9.61
C ALA A 98 19.54 -42.89 -10.61
N PRO A 99 19.74 -44.12 -11.12
CA PRO A 99 19.09 -44.60 -12.33
C PRO A 99 17.65 -45.06 -12.12
N VAL A 100 16.93 -44.97 -13.24
CA VAL A 100 15.56 -45.41 -13.52
C VAL A 100 15.27 -46.83 -13.02
N ALA A 101 14.20 -46.97 -12.25
CA ALA A 101 13.45 -48.22 -12.13
C ALA A 101 11.97 -47.93 -12.45
N ALA A 102 11.46 -48.59 -13.48
CA ALA A 102 10.05 -48.62 -13.86
C ALA A 102 9.44 -49.98 -13.43
N PRO A 103 8.13 -50.23 -13.64
CA PRO A 103 6.97 -49.85 -12.80
C PRO A 103 6.26 -51.12 -12.25
N PRO A 104 5.08 -51.07 -11.59
CA PRO A 104 3.84 -51.13 -12.38
C PRO A 104 2.56 -50.52 -11.75
N ALA A 105 1.54 -50.45 -12.61
CA ALA A 105 0.11 -50.64 -12.34
C ALA A 105 -0.73 -49.52 -11.67
N ALA A 106 -1.50 -48.87 -12.54
CA ALA A 106 -2.94 -48.62 -12.45
C ALA A 106 -3.59 -48.57 -11.05
N PHE A 107 -4.10 -47.40 -10.67
CA PHE A 107 -5.21 -47.30 -9.72
C PHE A 107 -6.22 -46.24 -10.18
N GLU A 108 -7.47 -46.68 -10.24
CA GLU A 108 -8.69 -45.96 -10.62
C GLU A 108 -9.06 -44.81 -9.64
N PRO A 109 -9.88 -43.83 -10.09
CA PRO A 109 -10.36 -42.76 -9.23
C PRO A 109 -11.53 -43.24 -8.35
N GLN A 110 -11.31 -43.38 -7.04
CA GLN A 110 -12.37 -43.65 -6.08
C GLN A 110 -13.23 -42.40 -5.83
N ARG A 111 -14.49 -42.50 -6.26
CA ARG A 111 -15.64 -41.70 -5.82
C ARG A 111 -15.71 -41.67 -4.29
N ARG A 112 -15.73 -40.46 -3.71
CA ARG A 112 -16.18 -40.28 -2.32
C ARG A 112 -17.69 -40.15 -2.30
N THR A 113 -18.33 -41.16 -1.73
CA THR A 113 -19.74 -41.18 -1.32
C THR A 113 -19.93 -40.37 -0.04
N SER A 114 -20.97 -39.54 -0.02
CA SER A 114 -21.57 -38.97 1.19
C SER A 114 -22.04 -40.07 2.15
N PRO A 115 -22.09 -39.77 3.46
CA PRO A 115 -23.12 -40.33 4.32
C PRO A 115 -23.99 -39.22 4.94
N ALA A 116 -25.24 -39.62 5.12
CA ALA A 116 -26.39 -38.84 5.51
C ALA A 116 -26.45 -38.50 7.02
N ALA A 117 -27.30 -37.51 7.32
CA ALA A 117 -27.80 -37.14 8.65
C ALA A 117 -28.60 -38.28 9.33
N PRO A 118 -28.92 -38.17 10.65
CA PRO A 118 -30.10 -37.40 11.07
C PRO A 118 -29.97 -36.60 12.41
N GLU A 119 -30.68 -35.46 12.44
CA GLU A 119 -31.55 -34.78 13.46
C GLU A 119 -31.61 -35.19 14.97
N PRO A 120 -32.28 -34.42 15.90
CA PRO A 120 -32.87 -33.05 15.85
C PRO A 120 -32.66 -32.15 17.12
N GLU A 121 -33.19 -30.91 17.04
CA GLU A 121 -33.82 -30.05 18.08
C GLU A 121 -33.03 -29.42 19.26
N ALA A 122 -32.98 -28.08 19.29
CA ALA A 122 -33.53 -27.26 20.39
C ALA A 122 -33.53 -25.75 20.03
N ASP A 123 -34.73 -25.17 20.10
CA ASP A 123 -35.10 -23.76 19.95
C ASP A 123 -34.34 -22.78 20.84
N LEU A 124 -34.10 -21.55 20.35
CA LEU A 124 -34.39 -20.28 21.07
C LEU A 124 -34.48 -19.08 20.08
N PRO A 125 -35.32 -18.06 20.38
CA PRO A 125 -35.95 -17.19 19.38
C PRO A 125 -35.15 -15.91 19.04
N VAL A 126 -35.23 -15.51 17.76
CA VAL A 126 -34.79 -14.21 17.23
C VAL A 126 -35.99 -13.26 17.24
N LEU A 127 -35.89 -12.16 17.99
CA LEU A 127 -36.86 -11.07 17.94
C LEU A 127 -36.65 -10.25 16.66
N ASP A 128 -37.67 -10.31 15.82
CA ASP A 128 -37.87 -9.54 14.60
C ASP A 128 -38.48 -8.16 14.97
N LEU A 129 -37.87 -7.09 14.48
CA LEU A 129 -38.41 -5.73 14.57
C LEU A 129 -38.37 -5.10 13.17
N THR A 130 -39.37 -5.46 12.37
CA THR A 130 -39.76 -4.70 11.19
C THR A 130 -40.59 -3.47 11.61
N PRO A 131 -40.28 -2.25 11.13
CA PRO A 131 -41.21 -1.13 11.21
C PRO A 131 -42.28 -1.26 10.11
N LEU A 132 -43.54 -1.28 10.54
CA LEU A 132 -44.74 -1.23 9.71
C LEU A 132 -45.05 0.22 9.31
N ASP A 133 -45.40 0.40 8.03
CA ASP A 133 -46.03 1.58 7.46
C ASP A 133 -47.37 1.94 8.13
N ALA A 134 -47.59 3.23 8.37
CA ALA A 134 -48.92 3.83 8.54
C ALA A 134 -48.88 5.34 8.20
N GLU A 135 -49.41 5.68 7.02
CA GLU A 135 -49.93 7.00 6.61
C GLU A 135 -51.33 7.26 7.26
N PRO A 136 -52.03 8.41 7.06
CA PRO A 136 -51.62 9.82 6.94
C PRO A 136 -52.49 10.77 7.83
N GLY A 137 -52.12 12.06 7.88
CA GLY A 137 -53.08 13.17 7.98
C GLY A 137 -53.30 13.82 9.35
N ALA A 138 -52.65 14.97 9.59
CA ALA A 138 -53.21 16.05 10.39
C ALA A 138 -52.50 17.38 10.08
N ASP A 139 -53.30 18.39 9.78
CA ASP A 139 -52.96 19.77 9.46
C ASP A 139 -52.01 20.44 10.46
N LEU A 140 -50.96 21.10 9.94
CA LEU A 140 -50.29 22.20 10.64
C LEU A 140 -50.04 23.37 9.66
N PRO A 141 -50.29 24.61 10.11
CA PRO A 141 -50.34 25.78 9.24
C PRO A 141 -48.95 26.28 8.83
N ALA A 142 -48.91 26.82 7.61
CA ALA A 142 -47.77 27.46 6.97
C ALA A 142 -47.17 28.59 7.84
N LEU A 143 -45.90 28.44 8.20
CA LEU A 143 -45.06 29.54 8.63
C LEU A 143 -43.96 29.76 7.60
N ASP A 144 -44.10 30.93 6.98
CA ASP A 144 -43.21 31.63 6.09
C ASP A 144 -41.79 31.70 6.68
N ALA A 145 -40.83 31.03 6.04
CA ALA A 145 -39.41 31.16 6.34
C ALA A 145 -38.64 31.15 5.01
N THR A 146 -38.14 32.33 4.70
CA THR A 146 -37.28 32.70 3.58
C THR A 146 -36.11 31.73 3.35
N PRO A 147 -35.72 31.48 2.08
CA PRO A 147 -34.60 30.60 1.78
C PRO A 147 -33.29 31.29 2.16
N LEU A 148 -32.67 30.84 3.25
CA LEU A 148 -31.29 31.18 3.58
C LEU A 148 -30.39 30.45 2.58
N GLU A 149 -29.68 31.24 1.76
CA GLU A 149 -28.62 30.80 0.86
C GLU A 149 -27.65 29.85 1.59
N ALA A 150 -27.81 28.56 1.28
CA ALA A 150 -26.81 27.56 1.61
C ALA A 150 -25.60 27.83 0.73
N ALA A 151 -24.52 28.30 1.37
CA ALA A 151 -23.20 28.45 0.80
C ALA A 151 -22.83 27.22 -0.04
N THR A 152 -22.81 27.43 -1.36
CA THR A 152 -22.24 26.54 -2.35
C THR A 152 -20.78 26.28 -1.98
N THR A 153 -20.49 25.06 -1.56
CA THR A 153 -19.11 24.56 -1.51
C THR A 153 -18.70 24.28 -2.97
N PRO A 154 -17.69 24.98 -3.53
CA PRO A 154 -17.23 24.68 -4.88
C PRO A 154 -16.05 23.70 -4.76
N ASP A 155 -16.32 22.41 -4.59
CA ASP A 155 -15.28 21.39 -4.84
C ASP A 155 -15.84 20.01 -5.22
N THR A 156 -17.02 19.99 -5.85
CA THR A 156 -17.46 18.83 -6.63
C THR A 156 -17.66 19.31 -8.06
N ALA A 157 -16.54 19.55 -8.76
CA ALA A 157 -16.59 19.62 -10.20
C ALA A 157 -17.18 18.28 -10.71
N PRO A 158 -18.17 18.30 -11.60
CA PRO A 158 -18.74 17.08 -12.16
C PRO A 158 -17.65 16.23 -12.82
N ASP A 159 -17.79 14.90 -12.77
CA ASP A 159 -16.95 13.88 -13.42
C ASP A 159 -17.03 13.94 -14.97
N ALA A 160 -16.98 15.13 -15.54
CA ALA A 160 -17.03 15.37 -16.96
C ALA A 160 -15.59 15.33 -17.50
N GLU A 161 -15.08 14.13 -17.80
CA GLU A 161 -13.92 13.91 -18.69
C GLU A 161 -13.44 12.43 -18.78
N ASP A 162 -14.13 11.47 -18.16
CA ASP A 162 -13.85 10.06 -18.44
C ASP A 162 -14.45 9.68 -19.81
N GLU A 163 -13.64 9.13 -20.71
CA GLU A 163 -14.14 8.65 -22.01
C GLU A 163 -15.27 7.64 -21.80
N PRO A 164 -16.33 7.70 -22.64
CA PRO A 164 -17.47 6.81 -22.48
C PRO A 164 -17.02 5.36 -22.54
N GLU A 165 -17.52 4.52 -21.63
CA GLU A 165 -17.10 3.12 -21.47
C GLU A 165 -17.21 2.30 -22.78
N ALA A 166 -18.14 2.67 -23.66
CA ALA A 166 -18.26 2.12 -25.00
C ALA A 166 -17.04 2.42 -25.92
N ALA A 167 -16.48 3.63 -25.86
CA ALA A 167 -15.27 3.97 -26.62
C ALA A 167 -14.05 3.19 -26.12
N LEU A 168 -13.93 3.00 -24.80
CA LEU A 168 -12.90 2.15 -24.19
C LEU A 168 -12.97 0.71 -24.69
N GLY A 169 -14.17 0.15 -24.81
CA GLY A 169 -14.41 -1.17 -25.39
C GLY A 169 -13.90 -1.28 -26.82
N ASN A 170 -14.16 -0.26 -27.64
CA ASN A 170 -13.73 -0.22 -29.04
C ASN A 170 -12.19 -0.13 -29.18
N TYR A 171 -11.52 0.68 -28.36
CA TYR A 171 -10.06 0.79 -28.39
C TYR A 171 -9.38 -0.51 -28.00
N ARG A 172 -9.90 -1.19 -26.96
CA ARG A 172 -9.34 -2.47 -26.52
C ARG A 172 -9.51 -3.56 -27.58
N GLN A 173 -10.67 -3.63 -28.24
CA GLN A 173 -10.87 -4.56 -29.35
C GLN A 173 -9.92 -4.29 -30.52
N LEU A 174 -9.74 -3.01 -30.88
CA LEU A 174 -8.81 -2.61 -31.94
C LEU A 174 -7.38 -3.04 -31.60
N PHE A 175 -6.96 -2.85 -30.35
CA PHE A 175 -5.64 -3.28 -29.88
C PHE A 175 -5.45 -4.78 -30.02
N GLU A 176 -6.31 -5.60 -29.43
CA GLU A 176 -6.17 -7.05 -29.40
C GLU A 176 -6.19 -7.68 -30.79
N LEU A 177 -7.05 -7.18 -31.68
CA LEU A 177 -7.23 -7.76 -33.02
C LEU A 177 -6.19 -7.32 -34.05
N ARG A 178 -5.72 -6.07 -33.97
CA ARG A 178 -4.90 -5.47 -35.04
C ARG A 178 -3.50 -5.10 -34.63
N LEU A 179 -3.30 -4.65 -33.39
CA LEU A 179 -2.04 -4.07 -32.95
C LEU A 179 -1.20 -5.06 -32.15
N HIS A 180 -1.80 -5.76 -31.19
CA HIS A 180 -1.11 -6.73 -30.34
C HIS A 180 -0.38 -7.85 -31.11
N PRO A 181 -0.89 -8.38 -32.24
CA PRO A 181 -0.17 -9.39 -33.03
C PRO A 181 1.09 -8.87 -33.73
N LEU A 182 1.26 -7.55 -33.85
CA LEU A 182 2.42 -6.96 -34.53
C LEU A 182 3.68 -7.06 -33.65
N PRO A 183 4.86 -7.27 -34.25
CA PRO A 183 6.14 -7.18 -33.54
C PRO A 183 6.31 -5.87 -32.76
N GLU A 184 7.07 -5.91 -31.68
CA GLU A 184 7.32 -4.75 -30.82
C GLU A 184 7.84 -3.54 -31.60
N ASP A 185 8.84 -3.72 -32.46
CA ASP A 185 9.42 -2.64 -33.26
C ASP A 185 8.38 -1.96 -34.17
N GLN A 186 7.45 -2.74 -34.73
CA GLN A 186 6.38 -2.21 -35.56
C GLN A 186 5.38 -1.41 -34.72
N ARG A 187 5.01 -1.91 -33.53
CA ARG A 187 4.13 -1.17 -32.61
C ARG A 187 4.74 0.14 -32.15
N ILE A 188 6.05 0.17 -31.88
CA ILE A 188 6.79 1.39 -31.55
C ILE A 188 6.74 2.38 -32.72
N ALA A 189 7.05 1.93 -33.94
CA ALA A 189 7.00 2.77 -35.13
C ALA A 189 5.58 3.31 -35.38
N HIS A 190 4.55 2.47 -35.22
CA HIS A 190 3.15 2.88 -35.30
C HIS A 190 2.81 3.91 -34.21
N ALA A 191 3.26 3.73 -32.97
CA ALA A 191 2.97 4.64 -31.87
C ALA A 191 3.44 6.08 -32.12
N HIS A 192 4.60 6.27 -32.77
CA HIS A 192 5.12 7.60 -33.07
C HIS A 192 4.28 8.38 -34.09
N ALA A 193 3.63 7.69 -35.03
CA ALA A 193 2.88 8.31 -36.13
C ALA A 193 1.36 8.14 -36.01
N ALA A 194 0.88 7.34 -35.04
CA ALA A 194 -0.52 7.03 -34.89
C ALA A 194 -1.37 8.26 -34.58
N GLU A 195 -2.61 8.19 -35.05
CA GLU A 195 -3.69 9.12 -34.75
C GLU A 195 -4.82 8.34 -34.06
N ASP A 196 -5.80 9.05 -33.50
CA ASP A 196 -6.99 8.38 -32.97
C ASP A 196 -7.81 7.72 -34.10
N PRO A 197 -8.38 6.53 -33.87
CA PRO A 197 -8.49 5.80 -32.60
C PRO A 197 -7.31 4.85 -32.29
N ILE A 198 -6.31 4.75 -33.18
CA ILE A 198 -5.18 3.81 -33.05
C ILE A 198 -4.28 4.22 -31.89
N LEU A 199 -4.04 5.52 -31.71
CA LEU A 199 -3.23 6.05 -30.62
C LEU A 199 -3.82 5.70 -29.24
N SER A 200 -5.13 5.88 -29.07
CA SER A 200 -5.87 5.44 -27.89
C SER A 200 -5.81 3.92 -27.67
N ALA A 201 -5.88 3.11 -28.73
CA ALA A 201 -5.73 1.66 -28.64
C ALA A 201 -4.33 1.22 -28.20
N LEU A 202 -3.27 1.89 -28.67
CA LEU A 202 -1.89 1.61 -28.26
C LEU A 202 -1.62 1.93 -26.77
N CYS A 203 -2.48 2.70 -26.10
CA CYS A 203 -2.36 2.94 -24.65
C CYS A 203 -2.57 1.67 -23.79
N PHE A 204 -3.16 0.61 -24.36
CA PHE A 204 -3.36 -0.68 -23.70
C PHE A 204 -2.15 -1.62 -23.81
N ASP A 205 -1.08 -1.19 -24.48
CA ASP A 205 0.11 -2.01 -24.69
C ASP A 205 0.81 -2.34 -23.36
N PRO A 206 1.12 -3.62 -23.07
CA PRO A 206 1.86 -4.00 -21.86
C PRO A 206 3.35 -3.62 -21.93
N VAL A 207 3.89 -3.35 -23.12
CA VAL A 207 5.32 -3.11 -23.33
C VAL A 207 5.69 -1.66 -23.02
N PRO A 208 6.62 -1.39 -22.09
CA PRO A 208 7.00 -0.01 -21.72
C PRO A 208 7.56 0.82 -22.87
N ALA A 209 8.30 0.19 -23.80
CA ALA A 209 8.88 0.87 -24.95
C ALA A 209 7.80 1.45 -25.89
N VAL A 210 6.71 0.69 -26.12
CA VAL A 210 5.57 1.16 -26.92
C VAL A 210 4.87 2.32 -26.21
N ILE A 211 4.60 2.21 -24.89
CA ILE A 211 3.98 3.31 -24.13
C ILE A 211 4.86 4.56 -24.13
N LYS A 212 6.18 4.41 -24.02
CA LYS A 212 7.10 5.55 -24.15
C LYS A 212 6.94 6.22 -25.52
N ALA A 213 6.89 5.45 -26.61
CA ALA A 213 6.67 5.98 -27.96
C ALA A 213 5.29 6.66 -28.11
N VAL A 214 4.23 6.09 -27.52
CA VAL A 214 2.90 6.73 -27.45
C VAL A 214 3.00 8.09 -26.76
N LEU A 215 3.68 8.17 -25.61
CA LEU A 215 3.81 9.40 -24.84
C LEU A 215 4.75 10.44 -25.48
N GLU A 216 5.62 10.03 -26.40
CA GLU A 216 6.48 10.91 -27.21
C GLU A 216 5.77 11.41 -28.48
N ASN A 217 4.66 10.79 -28.89
CA ASN A 217 3.85 11.25 -30.01
C ASN A 217 3.28 12.66 -29.71
N ALA A 218 3.47 13.59 -30.64
CA ALA A 218 3.02 14.98 -30.50
C ALA A 218 1.50 15.12 -30.32
N ARG A 219 0.73 14.13 -30.78
CA ARG A 219 -0.74 14.07 -30.66
C ARG A 219 -1.21 13.47 -29.34
N ALA A 220 -0.30 12.87 -28.55
CA ALA A 220 -0.66 12.31 -27.26
C ALA A 220 -0.93 13.41 -26.23
N GLY A 221 -2.22 13.58 -25.91
CA GLY A 221 -2.74 14.47 -24.87
C GLY A 221 -3.13 13.79 -23.56
N LEU A 222 -3.88 14.51 -22.72
CA LEU A 222 -4.38 14.04 -21.42
C LEU A 222 -5.27 12.78 -21.47
N PRO A 223 -6.17 12.60 -22.47
CA PRO A 223 -6.98 11.37 -22.56
C PRO A 223 -6.11 10.11 -22.60
N HIS A 224 -5.10 10.09 -23.48
CA HIS A 224 -4.11 9.02 -23.59
C HIS A 224 -3.35 8.80 -22.28
N ALA A 225 -2.90 9.88 -21.64
CA ALA A 225 -2.20 9.80 -20.35
C ALA A 225 -3.06 9.14 -19.26
N ARG A 226 -4.37 9.42 -19.23
CA ARG A 226 -5.33 8.81 -18.29
C ARG A 226 -5.58 7.34 -18.60
N LEU A 227 -5.66 6.95 -19.88
CA LEU A 227 -5.72 5.54 -20.28
C LEU A 227 -4.50 4.76 -19.79
N VAL A 228 -3.30 5.29 -20.05
CA VAL A 228 -2.04 4.67 -19.60
C VAL A 228 -2.00 4.57 -18.06
N ALA A 229 -2.35 5.65 -17.34
CA ALA A 229 -2.40 5.65 -15.88
C ALA A 229 -3.31 4.55 -15.33
N ARG A 230 -4.47 4.34 -15.95
CA ARG A 230 -5.50 3.41 -15.49
C ARG A 230 -5.17 1.96 -15.80
N TYR A 231 -4.64 1.68 -16.99
CA TYR A 231 -4.58 0.31 -17.52
C TYR A 231 -3.19 -0.27 -17.69
N HIS A 232 -2.14 0.57 -17.72
CA HIS A 232 -0.79 0.05 -17.95
C HIS A 232 -0.30 -0.76 -16.76
N ARG A 233 0.26 -1.95 -17.06
CA ARG A 233 0.57 -2.99 -16.07
C ARG A 233 2.05 -3.09 -15.73
N ASN A 234 2.89 -2.21 -16.27
CA ASN A 234 4.32 -2.22 -16.01
C ASN A 234 4.75 -0.92 -15.31
N PRO A 235 5.44 -1.02 -14.15
CA PRO A 235 5.89 0.16 -13.41
C PRO A 235 6.79 1.10 -14.24
N VAL A 236 7.60 0.56 -15.17
CA VAL A 236 8.49 1.36 -16.01
C VAL A 236 7.71 2.29 -16.94
N GLY A 237 6.60 1.83 -17.52
CA GLY A 237 5.77 2.69 -18.37
C GLY A 237 4.98 3.72 -17.55
N LEU A 238 4.59 3.40 -16.31
CA LEU A 238 3.99 4.38 -15.39
C LEU A 238 5.01 5.45 -14.98
N GLU A 239 6.28 5.10 -14.82
CA GLU A 239 7.34 6.10 -14.59
C GLU A 239 7.54 7.00 -15.82
N ALA A 240 7.51 6.44 -17.03
CA ALA A 240 7.60 7.21 -18.27
C ALA A 240 6.44 8.21 -18.42
N LEU A 241 5.22 7.80 -18.05
CA LEU A 241 4.05 8.68 -18.02
C LEU A 241 4.30 9.94 -17.17
N CYS A 242 4.92 9.76 -16.01
CA CYS A 242 5.20 10.85 -15.08
C CYS A 242 6.48 11.64 -15.41
N ALA A 243 7.21 11.29 -16.47
CA ALA A 243 8.36 12.08 -16.92
C ALA A 243 7.93 13.43 -17.52
N ARG A 244 6.72 13.51 -18.09
CA ARG A 244 6.11 14.75 -18.57
C ARG A 244 5.38 15.45 -17.43
N ALA A 245 5.88 16.61 -17.01
CA ALA A 245 5.33 17.38 -15.89
C ALA A 245 3.84 17.72 -16.05
N ALA A 246 3.39 18.00 -17.29
CA ALA A 246 1.99 18.27 -17.59
C ALA A 246 1.07 17.10 -17.21
N PHE A 247 1.48 15.86 -17.46
CA PHE A 247 0.70 14.66 -17.13
C PHE A 247 0.71 14.39 -15.63
N ALA A 248 1.85 14.55 -14.96
CA ALA A 248 1.94 14.43 -13.50
C ALA A 248 1.10 15.50 -12.76
N ALA A 249 0.94 16.68 -13.38
CA ALA A 249 0.14 17.78 -12.86
C ALA A 249 -1.38 17.64 -13.10
N ASP A 250 -1.81 16.73 -13.99
CA ASP A 250 -3.24 16.47 -14.22
C ASP A 250 -3.90 15.69 -13.07
N THR A 251 -5.10 16.11 -12.69
CA THR A 251 -5.85 15.49 -11.59
C THR A 251 -6.42 14.13 -11.98
N GLY A 252 -6.87 13.96 -13.23
CA GLY A 252 -7.39 12.68 -13.73
C GLY A 252 -6.30 11.61 -13.79
N VAL A 253 -5.12 11.94 -14.33
CA VAL A 253 -3.95 11.06 -14.35
C VAL A 253 -3.59 10.62 -12.94
N ARG A 254 -3.50 11.56 -11.98
CA ARG A 254 -3.22 11.23 -10.57
C ARG A 254 -4.28 10.32 -9.95
N ARG A 255 -5.56 10.61 -10.20
CA ARG A 255 -6.70 9.83 -9.70
C ARG A 255 -6.63 8.37 -10.17
N TRP A 256 -6.27 8.15 -11.45
CA TRP A 256 -6.11 6.82 -12.02
C TRP A 256 -4.82 6.14 -11.59
N LEU A 257 -3.71 6.88 -11.49
CA LEU A 257 -2.42 6.35 -11.01
C LEU A 257 -2.53 5.75 -9.61
N VAL A 258 -3.17 6.44 -8.66
CA VAL A 258 -3.28 5.90 -7.29
C VAL A 258 -4.14 4.65 -7.21
N ARG A 259 -5.09 4.46 -8.14
CA ARG A 259 -5.91 3.24 -8.26
C ARG A 259 -5.18 2.10 -8.96
N ASN A 260 -4.07 2.38 -9.65
CA ASN A 260 -3.32 1.37 -10.38
C ASN A 260 -2.52 0.47 -9.42
N PRO A 261 -2.75 -0.86 -9.40
CA PRO A 261 -2.01 -1.80 -8.54
C PRO A 261 -0.50 -1.86 -8.80
N GLN A 262 -0.07 -1.45 -10.00
CA GLN A 262 1.32 -1.49 -10.42
C GLN A 262 2.07 -0.19 -10.12
N LEU A 263 1.45 0.77 -9.43
CA LEU A 263 2.08 2.02 -9.04
C LEU A 263 3.26 1.76 -8.08
N PRO A 264 4.51 2.13 -8.45
CA PRO A 264 5.65 2.01 -7.55
C PRO A 264 5.52 2.96 -6.35
N ALA A 265 5.88 2.47 -5.15
CA ALA A 265 5.89 3.29 -3.94
C ALA A 265 6.89 4.46 -4.01
N SER A 266 7.99 4.31 -4.77
CA SER A 266 8.93 5.40 -5.08
C SER A 266 8.27 6.50 -5.90
N LEU A 267 7.56 6.12 -6.97
CA LEU A 267 6.84 7.05 -7.83
C LEU A 267 5.73 7.77 -7.06
N PHE A 268 4.94 7.04 -6.27
CA PHE A 268 3.92 7.63 -5.40
C PHE A 268 4.54 8.68 -4.46
N ARG A 269 5.60 8.35 -3.73
CA ARG A 269 6.27 9.30 -2.82
C ARG A 269 6.77 10.54 -3.56
N ARG A 270 7.37 10.38 -4.74
CA ARG A 270 7.83 11.52 -5.55
C ARG A 270 6.69 12.47 -5.92
N LEU A 271 5.56 11.93 -6.34
CA LEU A 271 4.41 12.72 -6.81
C LEU A 271 3.54 13.30 -5.68
N TRP A 272 3.46 12.62 -4.52
CA TRP A 272 2.57 12.99 -3.41
C TRP A 272 3.27 13.63 -2.20
N SER A 273 4.60 13.58 -2.10
CA SER A 273 5.34 14.17 -0.96
C SER A 273 5.13 15.68 -0.81
N ALA A 274 4.96 16.42 -1.90
CA ALA A 274 4.72 17.85 -1.86
C ALA A 274 3.22 18.23 -1.84
N ARG A 275 2.31 17.25 -1.80
CA ARG A 275 0.86 17.48 -1.86
C ARG A 275 0.29 17.81 -0.48
N ARG A 276 -0.94 18.33 -0.50
CA ARG A 276 -1.64 18.72 0.72
C ARG A 276 -1.94 17.51 1.59
N LEU A 277 -1.89 17.69 2.91
CA LEU A 277 -2.24 16.66 3.89
C LEU A 277 -3.66 16.10 3.65
N MET A 278 -4.59 16.97 3.25
CA MET A 278 -5.97 16.55 2.93
C MET A 278 -6.02 15.56 1.76
N GLU A 279 -5.24 15.79 0.71
CA GLU A 279 -5.19 14.89 -0.45
C GLU A 279 -4.63 13.52 -0.06
N LEU A 280 -3.56 13.50 0.74
CA LEU A 280 -2.97 12.26 1.28
C LEU A 280 -3.96 11.48 2.15
N HIS A 281 -4.73 12.19 2.99
CA HIS A 281 -5.77 11.58 3.81
C HIS A 281 -6.89 10.96 2.96
N LYS A 282 -7.36 11.66 1.92
CA LYS A 282 -8.36 11.14 0.99
C LYS A 282 -7.88 9.83 0.33
N VAL A 283 -6.66 9.81 -0.20
CA VAL A 283 -6.08 8.60 -0.81
C VAL A 283 -5.93 7.46 0.20
N GLY A 284 -5.50 7.75 1.43
CA GLY A 284 -5.31 6.74 2.48
C GLY A 284 -6.60 6.08 2.98
N ASN A 285 -7.75 6.68 2.70
CA ASN A 285 -9.08 6.21 3.11
C ASN A 285 -9.95 5.71 1.94
N ASP A 286 -9.52 5.93 0.70
CA ASP A 286 -10.24 5.50 -0.49
C ASP A 286 -10.19 3.97 -0.66
N ARG A 287 -11.36 3.32 -0.71
CA ARG A 287 -11.45 1.86 -0.79
C ARG A 287 -11.02 1.31 -2.15
N ASP A 288 -11.10 2.13 -3.20
CA ASP A 288 -10.73 1.75 -4.57
C ASP A 288 -9.20 1.78 -4.79
N VAL A 289 -8.47 2.45 -3.89
CA VAL A 289 -7.01 2.53 -3.93
C VAL A 289 -6.42 1.25 -3.34
N PRO A 290 -5.46 0.58 -4.02
CA PRO A 290 -4.78 -0.61 -3.49
C PRO A 290 -4.19 -0.39 -2.09
N GLU A 291 -4.21 -1.42 -1.23
CA GLU A 291 -3.72 -1.30 0.16
C GLU A 291 -2.24 -0.89 0.24
N SER A 292 -1.41 -1.31 -0.71
CA SER A 292 -0.01 -0.87 -0.83
C SER A 292 0.10 0.65 -0.98
N THR A 293 -0.69 1.23 -1.89
CA THR A 293 -0.76 2.67 -2.12
C THR A 293 -1.37 3.41 -0.92
N ARG A 294 -2.44 2.87 -0.30
CA ARG A 294 -3.01 3.45 0.93
C ARG A 294 -1.99 3.50 2.06
N ARG A 295 -1.21 2.43 2.25
CA ARG A 295 -0.15 2.38 3.26
C ARG A 295 0.92 3.43 2.98
N ALA A 296 1.36 3.56 1.73
CA ALA A 296 2.31 4.60 1.32
C ALA A 296 1.75 6.02 1.55
N ALA A 297 0.46 6.24 1.26
CA ALA A 297 -0.22 7.52 1.52
C ALA A 297 -0.25 7.87 3.01
N ARG A 298 -0.57 6.91 3.87
CA ARG A 298 -0.57 7.09 5.33
C ARG A 298 0.85 7.37 5.86
N GLU A 299 1.86 6.73 5.32
CA GLU A 299 3.26 6.98 5.71
C GLU A 299 3.71 8.39 5.33
N VAL A 300 3.44 8.81 4.08
CA VAL A 300 3.73 10.18 3.62
C VAL A 300 2.93 11.21 4.42
N LEU A 301 1.66 10.92 4.73
CA LEU A 301 0.82 11.77 5.59
C LEU A 301 1.46 11.97 6.97
N ARG A 302 1.93 10.89 7.60
CA ARG A 302 2.60 10.96 8.92
C ARG A 302 3.88 11.78 8.86
N GLN A 303 4.73 11.52 7.87
CA GLN A 303 5.97 12.27 7.66
C GLN A 303 5.70 13.76 7.46
N ARG A 304 4.74 14.10 6.59
CA ARG A 304 4.35 15.48 6.30
C ARG A 304 3.65 16.16 7.47
N PHE A 305 2.86 15.44 8.25
CA PHE A 305 2.22 15.99 9.43
C PHE A 305 3.25 16.34 10.51
N ALA A 306 4.31 15.55 10.65
CA ALA A 306 5.39 15.82 11.61
C ALA A 306 6.14 17.13 11.29
N SER A 307 6.55 17.34 10.04
CA SER A 307 7.37 18.48 9.64
C SER A 307 6.63 19.62 8.92
N GLY A 308 5.33 19.46 8.66
CA GLY A 308 4.53 20.39 7.86
C GLY A 308 4.15 21.68 8.59
N PRO A 309 3.56 22.65 7.86
CA PRO A 309 3.10 23.91 8.43
C PRO A 309 1.91 23.71 9.38
N ALA A 310 1.84 24.53 10.42
CA ALA A 310 0.83 24.40 11.47
C ALA A 310 -0.61 24.60 10.95
N GLU A 311 -0.79 25.55 10.04
CA GLU A 311 -2.08 25.90 9.43
C GLU A 311 -2.70 24.68 8.72
N GLU A 312 -1.90 23.97 7.93
CA GLU A 312 -2.34 22.79 7.18
C GLU A 312 -2.69 21.62 8.11
N LYS A 313 -1.96 21.44 9.22
CA LYS A 313 -2.29 20.43 10.25
C LYS A 313 -3.64 20.73 10.88
N VAL A 314 -3.90 22.00 11.20
CA VAL A 314 -5.19 22.43 11.76
C VAL A 314 -6.32 22.23 10.77
N GLU A 315 -6.14 22.64 9.51
CA GLU A 315 -7.13 22.42 8.45
C GLU A 315 -7.44 20.93 8.28
N LEU A 316 -6.43 20.06 8.28
CA LEU A 316 -6.63 18.61 8.23
C LEU A 316 -7.51 18.11 9.38
N ILE A 317 -7.20 18.51 10.61
CA ILE A 317 -7.93 18.05 11.80
C ILE A 317 -9.38 18.54 11.75
N LEU A 318 -9.61 19.81 11.44
CA LEU A 318 -10.94 20.40 11.43
C LEU A 318 -11.81 19.84 10.29
N ASN A 319 -11.27 19.80 9.07
CA ASN A 319 -12.02 19.36 7.88
C ASN A 319 -12.31 17.85 7.89
N THR A 320 -11.54 17.06 8.63
CA THR A 320 -11.80 15.62 8.82
C THR A 320 -12.59 15.32 10.09
N GLU A 321 -13.02 16.33 10.85
CA GLU A 321 -13.57 16.20 12.21
C GLU A 321 -12.70 15.30 13.12
N GLY A 322 -11.38 15.39 12.97
CA GLY A 322 -10.43 14.59 13.73
C GLY A 322 -10.30 13.12 13.28
N ARG A 323 -11.00 12.68 12.22
CA ARG A 323 -10.85 11.30 11.70
C ARG A 323 -9.42 11.00 11.25
N ALA A 324 -8.69 12.01 10.78
CA ALA A 324 -7.27 11.86 10.43
C ALA A 324 -6.38 11.46 11.63
N LEU A 325 -6.79 11.77 12.87
CA LEU A 325 -5.98 11.53 14.07
C LEU A 325 -5.71 10.04 14.31
N ALA A 326 -6.58 9.14 13.83
CA ALA A 326 -6.35 7.69 13.92
C ALA A 326 -5.08 7.25 13.17
N ALA A 327 -4.77 7.89 12.05
CA ALA A 327 -3.53 7.65 11.30
C ALA A 327 -2.31 8.35 11.92
N LEU A 328 -2.52 9.27 12.86
CA LEU A 328 -1.51 10.14 13.47
C LEU A 328 -1.24 9.81 14.94
N ILE A 329 -1.61 8.60 15.38
CA ILE A 329 -1.31 8.11 16.73
C ILE A 329 0.20 8.20 16.98
N GLY A 330 0.55 8.71 18.16
CA GLY A 330 1.94 8.90 18.61
C GLY A 330 2.66 10.14 18.05
N LEU A 331 2.03 10.91 17.16
CA LEU A 331 2.63 12.14 16.64
C LEU A 331 2.18 13.35 17.45
N PRO A 332 3.09 14.08 18.12
CA PRO A 332 2.75 15.32 18.79
C PRO A 332 2.49 16.44 17.78
N VAL A 333 1.87 17.52 18.25
CA VAL A 333 1.79 18.78 17.52
C VAL A 333 2.64 19.85 18.19
N ASP A 334 3.16 20.75 17.36
CA ASP A 334 3.94 21.90 17.80
C ASP A 334 3.07 22.95 18.50
N GLY A 335 3.71 23.84 19.26
CA GLY A 335 3.01 24.87 20.04
C GLY A 335 2.17 25.82 19.19
N LYS A 336 2.58 26.11 17.95
CA LYS A 336 1.82 26.96 17.04
C LYS A 336 0.53 26.26 16.60
N THR A 337 0.61 25.00 16.19
CA THR A 337 -0.57 24.16 15.88
C THR A 337 -1.52 24.08 17.09
N ALA A 338 -1.00 23.85 18.29
CA ALA A 338 -1.81 23.79 19.51
C ALA A 338 -2.52 25.14 19.80
N SER A 339 -1.81 26.26 19.66
CA SER A 339 -2.37 27.60 19.84
C SER A 339 -3.50 27.89 18.85
N LEU A 340 -3.29 27.57 17.57
CA LEU A 340 -4.31 27.73 16.52
C LEU A 340 -5.55 26.88 16.80
N LEU A 341 -5.40 25.66 17.32
CA LEU A 341 -6.53 24.80 17.74
C LEU A 341 -7.26 25.38 18.96
N CYS A 342 -6.54 25.94 19.93
CA CYS A 342 -7.15 26.63 21.08
C CYS A 342 -7.85 27.95 20.68
N GLY A 343 -7.46 28.57 19.58
CA GLY A 343 -8.15 29.75 19.04
C GLY A 343 -9.53 29.47 18.43
N ARG A 344 -9.94 28.19 18.32
CA ARG A 344 -11.21 27.79 17.69
C ARG A 344 -12.31 27.53 18.71
N THR A 345 -13.54 27.75 18.27
CA THR A 345 -14.77 27.34 18.97
C THR A 345 -15.21 25.98 18.45
N TYR A 346 -15.44 25.03 19.36
CA TYR A 346 -15.77 23.65 18.99
C TYR A 346 -17.27 23.41 19.15
N ARG A 347 -17.94 23.13 18.03
CA ARG A 347 -19.37 22.80 17.99
C ARG A 347 -19.62 21.31 17.71
N SER A 348 -18.74 20.65 16.95
CA SER A 348 -18.90 19.24 16.56
C SER A 348 -18.53 18.30 17.72
N PRO A 349 -19.49 17.51 18.25
CA PRO A 349 -19.21 16.49 19.27
C PRO A 349 -18.23 15.43 18.75
N MET A 350 -18.32 15.08 17.46
CA MET A 350 -17.46 14.11 16.79
C MET A 350 -16.00 14.53 16.85
N LEU A 351 -15.72 15.80 16.50
CA LEU A 351 -14.37 16.35 16.57
C LEU A 351 -13.81 16.32 18.00
N ILE A 352 -14.62 16.71 18.99
CA ILE A 352 -14.20 16.70 20.41
C ILE A 352 -13.89 15.27 20.85
N GLN A 353 -14.75 14.31 20.51
CA GLN A 353 -14.54 12.90 20.83
C GLN A 353 -13.26 12.34 20.20
N ASN A 354 -12.99 12.68 18.93
CA ASN A 354 -11.78 12.23 18.24
C ASN A 354 -10.51 12.85 18.84
N ILE A 355 -10.51 14.15 19.16
CA ILE A 355 -9.38 14.80 19.84
C ILE A 355 -9.14 14.16 21.21
N ALA A 356 -10.20 13.87 21.94
CA ALA A 356 -10.10 13.32 23.27
C ALA A 356 -9.70 11.82 23.30
N ARG A 357 -9.73 11.13 22.15
CA ARG A 357 -9.14 9.78 21.98
C ARG A 357 -7.68 9.84 21.51
N TRP A 358 -7.23 10.99 21.02
CA TRP A 358 -5.88 11.15 20.50
C TRP A 358 -4.90 11.41 21.64
N SER A 359 -4.13 10.38 22.00
CA SER A 359 -3.21 10.42 23.16
C SER A 359 -2.15 11.51 23.10
N ALA A 360 -1.80 11.99 21.91
CA ALA A 360 -0.83 13.07 21.72
C ALA A 360 -1.48 14.47 21.75
N ALA A 361 -2.78 14.59 22.05
CA ALA A 361 -3.47 15.85 22.17
C ALA A 361 -2.80 16.75 23.24
N PRO A 362 -2.41 18.00 22.91
CA PRO A 362 -1.72 18.88 23.84
C PRO A 362 -2.53 19.15 25.12
N PRO A 363 -1.90 19.23 26.30
CA PRO A 363 -2.60 19.56 27.55
C PRO A 363 -3.40 20.87 27.48
N ALA A 364 -2.85 21.88 26.82
CA ALA A 364 -3.51 23.17 26.62
C ALA A 364 -4.82 23.03 25.81
N LEU A 365 -4.83 22.15 24.80
CA LEU A 365 -6.02 21.89 23.99
C LEU A 365 -7.09 21.16 24.80
N ILE A 366 -6.71 20.14 25.58
CA ILE A 366 -7.66 19.44 26.45
C ILE A 366 -8.28 20.38 27.48
N ALA A 367 -7.48 21.23 28.11
CA ALA A 367 -7.97 22.25 29.04
C ALA A 367 -8.90 23.28 28.37
N HIS A 368 -8.63 23.66 27.12
CA HIS A 368 -9.51 24.52 26.33
C HIS A 368 -10.84 23.86 25.99
N LEU A 369 -10.82 22.60 25.55
CA LEU A 369 -12.02 21.83 25.21
C LEU A 369 -12.97 21.69 26.40
N LEU A 370 -12.45 21.45 27.61
CA LEU A 370 -13.25 21.38 28.84
C LEU A 370 -14.02 22.68 29.15
N LYS A 371 -13.58 23.83 28.62
CA LYS A 371 -14.24 25.13 28.79
C LYS A 371 -15.32 25.40 27.74
N GLN A 372 -15.34 24.63 26.64
CA GLN A 372 -16.26 24.84 25.52
C GLN A 372 -17.71 24.59 25.91
N GLU A 373 -18.64 25.36 25.34
CA GLU A 373 -20.08 25.22 25.61
C GLU A 373 -20.61 23.83 25.24
N ALA A 374 -20.15 23.26 24.13
CA ALA A 374 -20.55 21.93 23.68
C ALA A 374 -20.25 20.85 24.73
N VAL A 375 -19.10 20.95 25.41
CA VAL A 375 -18.69 20.01 26.48
C VAL A 375 -19.48 20.25 27.76
N ARG A 376 -19.79 21.51 28.09
CA ARG A 376 -20.64 21.83 29.27
C ARG A 376 -22.05 21.29 29.13
N ARG A 377 -22.61 21.32 27.91
CA ARG A 377 -23.95 20.82 27.61
C ARG A 377 -24.02 19.29 27.54
N GLN A 378 -22.89 18.61 27.29
CA GLN A 378 -22.84 17.16 27.10
C GLN A 378 -21.94 16.48 28.13
N PRO A 379 -22.49 15.88 29.20
CA PRO A 379 -21.70 15.30 30.29
C PRO A 379 -20.79 14.15 29.83
N GLN A 380 -21.20 13.40 28.80
CA GLN A 380 -20.41 12.30 28.22
C GLN A 380 -19.06 12.79 27.66
N LEU A 381 -19.05 13.94 26.97
CA LEU A 381 -17.81 14.53 26.44
C LEU A 381 -16.89 15.00 27.59
N ARG A 382 -17.48 15.57 28.64
CA ARG A 382 -16.74 16.01 29.82
C ARG A 382 -16.05 14.84 30.53
N ILE A 383 -16.76 13.73 30.74
CA ILE A 383 -16.19 12.51 31.35
C ILE A 383 -15.03 11.98 30.49
N LEU A 384 -15.23 11.92 29.17
CA LEU A 384 -14.21 11.42 28.25
C LEU A 384 -12.95 12.30 28.28
N LEU A 385 -13.11 13.63 28.24
CA LEU A 385 -11.99 14.58 28.36
C LEU A 385 -11.31 14.53 29.74
N ALA A 386 -12.06 14.36 30.83
CA ALA A 386 -11.49 14.26 32.18
C ALA A 386 -10.63 12.99 32.35
N ARG A 387 -10.98 11.89 31.66
CA ARG A 387 -10.19 10.65 31.64
C ARG A 387 -8.94 10.73 30.77
N HIS A 388 -8.78 11.77 29.96
CA HIS A 388 -7.63 11.91 29.09
C HIS A 388 -6.31 12.04 29.90
N PRO A 389 -5.20 11.41 29.48
CA PRO A 389 -3.93 11.48 30.21
C PRO A 389 -3.49 12.92 30.52
N ASN A 390 -3.64 13.81 29.53
CA ASN A 390 -3.25 15.21 29.59
C ASN A 390 -4.31 16.16 30.18
N ALA A 391 -5.37 15.63 30.82
CA ALA A 391 -6.39 16.47 31.46
C ALA A 391 -5.84 17.16 32.72
N PRO A 392 -6.23 18.42 32.99
CA PRO A 392 -5.81 19.14 34.19
C PRO A 392 -6.34 18.45 35.46
N ALA A 393 -5.58 18.55 36.56
CA ALA A 393 -5.87 17.85 37.82
C ALA A 393 -7.27 18.19 38.38
N ASP A 394 -7.71 19.44 38.25
CA ASP A 394 -9.01 19.89 38.75
C ASP A 394 -10.19 19.23 38.02
N ALA A 395 -10.02 18.97 36.71
CA ALA A 395 -11.04 18.30 35.92
C ALA A 395 -11.14 16.80 36.24
N LYS A 396 -10.04 16.17 36.66
CA LYS A 396 -10.01 14.77 37.09
C LYS A 396 -10.77 14.55 38.41
N ARG A 397 -10.78 15.52 39.31
CA ARG A 397 -11.48 15.44 40.61
C ARG A 397 -13.00 15.63 40.50
N GLY A 398 -13.46 16.42 39.53
CA GLY A 398 -14.88 16.74 39.34
C GLY A 398 -15.63 15.86 38.33
N GLY A 399 -15.09 14.68 38.00
CA GLY A 399 -15.71 13.70 37.09
C GLY A 399 -15.74 12.27 37.64
N ALA A 400 -15.42 12.11 38.93
CA ALA A 400 -15.60 10.87 39.70
C ALA A 400 -17.04 10.77 40.21
#